data_AF-A0A7J2UV98-F1
#
_entry.id   AF-A0A7J2UV98-F1
#
_cell.length_a   1.000
_cell.length_b   1.000
_cell.length_c   1.000
_cell.angle_alpha   90.00
_cell.angle_beta   90.00
_cell.angle_gamma   90.00
#
_symmetry.space_group_name_H-M   'P 1'
#
loop_
_entity.id
_entity.type
_entity.pdbx_description
1 polymer ?
#
loop_
_entity_poly.entity_id
_entity_poly.type
_entity_poly.pdbx_seq_one_letter_code
_entity_poly.pdbx_strand_id
1 'polypeptide(L)'
;MTRTYKRYSEAFKRQVVAEYEAGISVNGLQKKYDIRGSGTIAGWIEKYAREGFRHELIRIQTKDEIQRIKTLEKKIEELEQALGKVMLEKMKLESIVEVLEESYGVEIKKNEALSSDDLQTKSKNSTGK
;
A
#
# COMPACT_ATOMS: atom_id res chain seq x y z
N MET A 1 -28.86 19.20 38.41
CA MET A 1 -27.39 19.15 38.46
C MET A 1 -26.84 20.30 37.62
N THR A 2 -26.12 21.25 38.23
CA THR A 2 -25.44 22.35 37.52
C THR A 2 -24.14 21.83 36.91
N ARG A 3 -24.03 21.87 35.57
CA ARG A 3 -22.81 21.46 34.85
C ARG A 3 -21.78 22.58 34.93
N THR A 4 -20.77 22.41 35.77
CA THR A 4 -19.65 23.36 35.88
C THR A 4 -18.65 23.15 34.74
N TYR A 5 -18.41 24.18 33.94
CA TYR A 5 -17.43 24.15 32.86
C TYR A 5 -16.13 24.85 33.29
N LYS A 6 -15.05 24.09 33.48
CA LYS A 6 -13.71 24.66 33.67
C LYS A 6 -13.27 25.32 32.34
N ARG A 7 -12.91 26.61 32.38
CA ARG A 7 -12.35 27.36 31.25
C ARG A 7 -10.88 27.66 31.55
N TYR A 8 -10.02 27.45 30.56
CA TYR A 8 -8.57 27.66 30.68
C TYR A 8 -8.14 28.80 29.76
N SER A 9 -7.27 29.67 30.26
CA SER A 9 -6.67 30.76 29.47
C SER A 9 -5.75 30.21 28.38
N GLU A 10 -5.53 30.96 27.32
CA GLU A 10 -4.66 30.52 26.22
C GLU A 10 -3.19 30.37 26.65
N ALA A 11 -2.71 31.27 27.51
CA ALA A 11 -1.36 31.19 28.08
C ALA A 11 -1.14 29.87 28.83
N PHE A 12 -2.12 29.46 29.64
CA PHE A 12 -2.06 28.20 30.37
C PHE A 12 -2.04 26.99 29.42
N LYS A 13 -2.88 26.98 28.37
CA LYS A 13 -2.88 25.90 27.36
C LYS A 13 -1.52 25.76 26.69
N ARG A 14 -0.90 26.89 26.30
CA ARG A 14 0.44 26.91 25.69
C ARG A 14 1.52 26.42 26.65
N GLN A 15 1.44 26.78 27.93
CA GLN A 15 2.36 26.28 28.95
C GLN A 15 2.28 24.75 29.08
N VAL A 16 1.07 24.20 29.16
CA VAL A 16 0.87 22.74 29.26
C VAL A 16 1.42 22.02 28.02
N VAL A 17 1.26 22.60 26.84
CA VAL A 17 1.83 22.05 25.60
C VAL A 17 3.35 22.13 25.58
N ALA A 18 3.96 23.23 26.05
CA ALA A 18 5.41 23.35 26.16
C ALA A 18 6.01 22.30 27.11
N GLU A 19 5.33 22.00 28.22
CA GLU A 19 5.73 20.93 29.14
C GLU A 19 5.58 19.53 28.54
N TYR A 20 4.57 19.33 27.68
CA TYR A 20 4.41 18.10 26.90
C TYR A 20 5.57 17.93 25.91
N GLU A 21 5.95 18.99 25.20
CA GLU A 21 7.10 18.99 24.28
C GLU A 21 8.44 18.76 25.01
N ALA A 22 8.51 19.12 26.30
CA ALA A 22 9.66 18.81 27.16
C ALA A 22 9.72 17.33 27.62
N GLY A 23 8.75 16.50 27.22
CA GLY A 23 8.75 15.05 27.47
C GLY A 23 7.86 14.59 28.62
N ILE A 24 7.02 15.45 29.20
CA ILE A 24 6.07 15.03 30.23
C ILE A 24 4.86 14.35 29.57
N SER A 25 4.51 13.14 30.04
CA SER A 25 3.32 12.43 29.56
C SER A 25 2.02 13.19 29.83
N VAL A 26 1.02 13.00 28.95
CA VAL A 26 -0.33 13.58 29.11
C VAL A 26 -0.93 13.26 30.49
N ASN A 27 -0.72 12.04 30.98
CA ASN A 27 -1.22 11.61 32.29
C ASN A 27 -0.51 12.33 33.45
N GLY A 28 0.80 12.61 33.30
CA GLY A 28 1.55 13.44 34.24
C GLY A 28 1.01 14.87 34.32
N LEU A 29 0.71 15.47 33.17
CA LEU A 29 0.13 16.82 33.10
C LEU A 29 -1.29 16.89 33.67
N GLN A 30 -2.11 15.86 33.44
CA GLN A 30 -3.45 15.77 34.03
C GLN A 30 -3.39 15.75 35.56
N LYS A 31 -2.48 14.97 36.13
CA LYS A 31 -2.26 14.90 37.59
C LYS A 31 -1.69 16.21 38.14
N LYS A 32 -0.72 16.81 37.47
CA LYS A 32 -0.06 18.06 37.90
C LYS A 32 -1.03 19.24 38.00
N TYR A 33 -2.01 19.31 37.09
CA TYR A 33 -2.91 20.47 36.96
C TYR A 33 -4.39 20.18 37.31
N ASP A 34 -4.71 19.00 37.86
CA ASP A 34 -6.10 18.53 38.13
C ASP A 34 -7.03 18.70 36.90
N ILE A 35 -6.51 18.35 35.72
CA ILE A 35 -7.27 18.39 34.47
C ILE A 35 -8.00 17.05 34.32
N ARG A 36 -9.28 17.03 34.67
CA ARG A 36 -10.12 15.81 34.66
C ARG A 36 -10.56 15.34 33.27
N GLY A 37 -10.32 16.14 32.23
CA GLY A 37 -10.71 15.80 30.86
C GLY A 37 -9.66 14.96 30.16
N SER A 38 -9.99 13.69 29.86
CA SER A 38 -9.09 12.74 29.19
C SER A 38 -8.58 13.26 27.83
N GLY A 39 -9.45 13.90 27.04
CA GLY A 39 -9.12 14.47 25.72
C GLY A 39 -8.77 15.96 25.72
N THR A 40 -8.80 16.65 26.87
CA THR A 40 -8.62 18.11 26.91
C THR A 40 -7.20 18.52 26.51
N ILE A 41 -6.19 17.81 27.05
CA ILE A 41 -4.79 18.08 26.73
C ILE A 41 -4.47 17.65 25.30
N ALA A 42 -5.01 16.53 24.83
CA ALA A 42 -4.85 16.06 23.45
C ALA A 42 -5.32 17.13 22.43
N GLY A 43 -6.49 17.74 22.65
CA GLY A 43 -6.97 18.83 21.80
C GLY A 43 -6.14 20.13 21.91
N TRP A 44 -5.40 20.34 23.00
CA TRP A 44 -4.44 21.45 23.08
C TRP A 44 -3.14 21.13 22.35
N ILE A 45 -2.66 19.89 22.42
CA ILE A 45 -1.49 19.42 21.68
C ILE A 45 -1.78 19.54 20.18
N GLU A 46 -2.91 19.06 19.70
CA GLU A 46 -3.29 19.17 18.28
C GLU A 46 -3.32 20.62 17.79
N LYS A 47 -3.81 21.55 18.63
CA LYS A 47 -3.99 22.97 18.25
C LYS A 47 -2.73 23.83 18.42
N TYR A 48 -1.91 23.56 19.44
CA TYR A 48 -0.82 24.45 19.86
C TYR A 48 0.57 23.79 19.81
N ALA A 49 0.69 22.48 19.57
CA ALA A 49 2.00 21.83 19.46
C ALA A 49 2.69 22.19 18.14
N ARG A 50 4.02 22.19 18.18
CA ARG A 50 4.86 22.37 17.00
C ARG A 50 4.64 21.24 16.00
N GLU A 51 4.92 21.54 14.74
CA GLU A 51 4.66 20.68 13.58
C GLU A 51 5.16 19.24 13.73
N GLY A 52 6.32 19.02 14.38
CA GLY A 52 6.86 17.68 14.64
C GLY A 52 6.31 16.94 15.86
N PHE A 53 5.45 17.55 16.68
CA PHE A 53 4.82 16.93 17.86
C PHE A 53 3.32 16.64 17.66
N ARG A 54 2.72 17.18 16.60
CA ARG A 54 1.42 16.71 16.12
C ARG A 54 1.67 15.31 15.59
N HIS A 55 1.05 14.29 16.18
CA HIS A 55 1.16 12.87 15.86
C HIS A 55 1.47 12.61 14.37
N GLU A 56 2.74 12.73 13.99
CA GLU A 56 3.21 12.20 12.74
C GLU A 56 3.20 10.70 13.02
N LEU A 57 2.38 9.97 12.27
CA LEU A 57 2.23 8.53 12.47
C LEU A 57 3.61 7.90 12.27
N ILE A 58 4.37 7.73 13.36
CA ILE A 58 5.66 7.05 13.33
C ILE A 58 5.31 5.58 13.10
N ARG A 59 5.26 5.19 11.83
CA ARG A 59 5.09 3.80 11.44
C ARG A 59 6.38 3.07 11.82
N ILE A 60 6.38 2.43 12.98
CA ILE A 60 7.46 1.54 13.41
C ILE A 60 7.40 0.30 12.53
N GLN A 61 8.20 0.28 11.45
CA GLN A 61 8.36 -0.89 10.62
C GLN A 61 9.47 -1.76 11.19
N THR A 62 9.21 -3.06 11.28
CA THR A 62 10.23 -4.06 11.60
C THR A 62 11.20 -4.22 10.43
N LYS A 63 12.44 -4.69 10.70
CA LYS A 63 13.45 -4.89 9.65
C LYS A 63 12.96 -5.82 8.54
N ASP A 64 12.15 -6.81 8.89
CA ASP A 64 11.58 -7.80 7.98
C ASP A 64 10.54 -7.18 7.04
N GLU A 65 9.71 -6.25 7.53
CA GLU A 65 8.75 -5.52 6.71
C GLU A 65 9.45 -4.63 5.67
N ILE A 66 10.55 -3.98 6.05
CA ILE A 66 11.36 -3.16 5.14
C ILE A 66 11.97 -4.03 4.04
N GLN A 67 12.51 -5.19 4.40
CA GLN A 67 13.03 -6.15 3.43
C GLN A 67 11.94 -6.68 2.51
N ARG A 68 10.75 -6.96 3.05
CA ARG A 68 9.61 -7.41 2.25
C ARG A 68 9.19 -6.38 1.21
N ILE A 69 9.09 -5.11 1.60
CA ILE A 69 8.77 -4.00 0.67
C ILE A 69 9.79 -3.96 -0.47
N LYS A 70 11.10 -3.96 -0.15
CA LYS A 70 12.15 -3.96 -1.17
C LYS A 70 12.06 -5.15 -2.14
N THR A 71 11.76 -6.35 -1.62
CA THR A 71 11.59 -7.53 -2.49
C THR A 71 10.37 -7.43 -3.38
N LEU A 72 9.30 -6.78 -2.91
CA LEU A 72 8.09 -6.56 -3.71
C LEU A 72 8.32 -5.50 -4.77
N GLU A 73 8.99 -4.39 -4.44
CA GLU A 73 9.37 -3.34 -5.40
C GLU A 73 10.22 -3.93 -6.53
N LYS A 74 11.24 -4.73 -6.20
CA LYS A 74 12.06 -5.40 -7.22
C LYS A 74 11.25 -6.31 -8.14
N LYS A 75 10.28 -7.07 -7.59
CA LYS A 75 9.41 -7.93 -8.39
C LYS A 75 8.50 -7.13 -9.30
N ILE A 76 7.99 -5.98 -8.86
CA ILE A 76 7.18 -5.10 -9.69
C ILE A 76 8.01 -4.62 -10.88
N GLU A 77 9.23 -4.15 -10.64
CA GLU A 77 10.13 -3.70 -11.72
C GLU A 77 10.43 -4.82 -12.72
N GLU A 78 10.77 -6.02 -12.24
CA GLU A 78 11.02 -7.19 -13.10
C GLU A 78 9.79 -7.55 -13.97
N LEU A 79 8.59 -7.48 -13.38
CA LEU A 79 7.33 -7.76 -14.08
C LEU A 79 6.99 -6.68 -15.10
N GLU A 80 7.18 -5.41 -14.77
CA GLU A 80 6.95 -4.28 -15.69
C GLU A 80 7.89 -4.37 -16.91
N GLN A 81 9.16 -4.71 -16.69
CA GLN A 81 10.12 -4.92 -17.79
C GLN A 81 9.73 -6.11 -18.67
N ALA A 82 9.30 -7.23 -18.07
CA ALA A 82 8.85 -8.41 -18.82
C ALA A 82 7.59 -8.09 -19.64
N LEU A 83 6.63 -7.37 -19.05
CA LEU A 83 5.42 -6.93 -19.73
C LEU A 83 5.76 -6.03 -20.93
N GLY A 84 6.65 -5.06 -20.74
CA GLY A 84 7.11 -4.18 -21.82
C GLY A 84 7.71 -4.95 -23.00
N LYS A 85 8.57 -5.96 -22.73
CA LYS A 85 9.14 -6.81 -23.78
C LYS A 85 8.07 -7.58 -24.55
N VAL A 86 7.13 -8.21 -23.84
CA VAL A 86 6.03 -8.97 -24.45
C VAL A 86 5.13 -8.06 -25.29
N MET A 87 4.84 -6.84 -24.82
CA MET A 87 4.04 -5.86 -25.58
C MET A 87 4.73 -5.45 -26.88
N LEU A 88 6.05 -5.18 -26.84
CA LEU A 88 6.83 -4.83 -28.04
C LEU A 88 6.89 -5.99 -29.04
N GLU A 89 7.12 -7.22 -28.56
CA GLU A 89 7.10 -8.41 -29.40
C GLU A 89 5.73 -8.63 -30.05
N LYS A 90 4.65 -8.47 -29.27
CA LYS A 90 3.28 -8.56 -29.77
C LYS A 90 3.02 -7.54 -30.88
N MET A 91 3.31 -6.26 -30.65
CA MET A 91 3.13 -5.20 -31.66
C MET A 91 3.92 -5.47 -32.93
N LYS A 92 5.16 -5.98 -32.80
CA LYS A 92 5.99 -6.37 -33.94
C LYS A 92 5.34 -7.51 -34.73
N LEU A 93 4.84 -8.55 -34.06
CA LEU A 93 4.17 -9.67 -34.72
C LEU A 93 2.88 -9.23 -35.40
N GLU A 94 2.06 -8.40 -34.76
CA GLU A 94 0.84 -7.82 -35.34
C GLU A 94 1.14 -7.02 -36.60
N SER A 95 2.15 -6.13 -36.57
CA SER A 95 2.55 -5.36 -37.74
C SER A 95 3.05 -6.24 -38.90
N ILE A 96 3.78 -7.33 -38.60
CA ILE A 96 4.21 -8.28 -39.64
C ILE A 96 3.00 -8.98 -40.26
N VAL A 97 2.02 -9.38 -39.46
CA VAL A 97 0.79 -10.00 -39.96
C VAL A 97 0.02 -9.03 -40.84
N GLU A 98 -0.17 -7.78 -40.43
CA GLU A 98 -0.85 -6.74 -41.23
C GLU A 98 -0.19 -6.56 -42.60
N VAL A 99 1.14 -6.41 -42.66
CA VAL A 99 1.86 -6.26 -43.94
C VAL A 99 1.74 -7.51 -44.82
N LEU A 100 1.73 -8.71 -44.24
CA LEU A 100 1.55 -9.95 -45.00
C LEU A 100 0.13 -10.07 -45.56
N GLU A 101 -0.89 -9.69 -44.78
CA GLU A 101 -2.28 -9.69 -45.22
C GLU A 101 -2.50 -8.69 -46.36
N GLU A 102 -1.93 -7.48 -46.26
CA GLU A 102 -2.00 -6.46 -47.32
C GLU A 102 -1.26 -6.87 -48.60
N SER A 103 -0.08 -7.48 -48.49
CA SER A 103 0.77 -7.79 -49.64
C SER A 103 0.38 -9.07 -50.39
N TYR A 104 -0.22 -10.05 -49.70
CA TYR A 104 -0.57 -11.35 -50.30
C TYR A 104 -2.08 -11.57 -50.45
N GLY A 105 -2.95 -10.73 -49.85
CA GLY A 105 -4.40 -10.88 -49.95
C GLY A 105 -4.94 -12.19 -49.33
N VAL A 106 -4.18 -12.82 -48.43
CA VAL A 106 -4.54 -14.05 -47.73
C VAL A 106 -4.83 -13.71 -46.27
N GLU A 107 -6.05 -13.97 -45.78
CA GLU A 107 -6.38 -13.91 -44.34
C GLU A 107 -5.52 -14.95 -43.57
N ILE A 108 -4.56 -14.51 -42.76
CA ILE A 108 -3.73 -15.41 -41.94
C ILE A 108 -4.52 -15.73 -40.66
N LYS A 109 -5.46 -16.68 -40.75
CA LYS A 109 -6.17 -17.18 -39.56
C LYS A 109 -5.22 -18.00 -38.69
N LYS A 110 -5.11 -17.61 -37.42
CA LYS A 110 -4.45 -18.37 -36.36
C LYS A 110 -5.09 -19.76 -36.28
N ASN A 111 -4.37 -20.80 -36.69
CA ASN A 111 -4.83 -22.18 -36.49
C ASN A 111 -4.72 -22.51 -34.99
N GLU A 112 -5.86 -22.75 -34.35
CA GLU A 112 -5.90 -23.25 -32.97
C GLU A 112 -5.37 -24.68 -32.97
N ALA A 113 -4.12 -24.86 -32.53
CA ALA A 113 -3.59 -26.18 -32.26
C ALA A 113 -4.42 -26.82 -31.14
N LEU A 114 -4.94 -28.02 -31.42
CA LEU A 114 -5.66 -28.87 -30.48
C LEU A 114 -4.97 -28.88 -29.11
N SER A 115 -5.76 -28.61 -28.08
CA SER A 115 -5.39 -28.68 -26.68
C SER A 115 -4.71 -30.01 -26.34
N SER A 116 -3.61 -29.94 -25.61
CA SER A 116 -2.77 -31.08 -25.20
C SER A 116 -3.45 -32.04 -24.19
N ASP A 117 -4.70 -31.80 -23.79
CA ASP A 117 -5.40 -32.65 -22.82
C ASP A 117 -5.92 -33.99 -23.41
N ASP A 118 -6.09 -34.10 -24.73
CA ASP A 118 -6.73 -35.29 -25.33
C ASP A 118 -5.81 -36.50 -25.55
N LEU A 119 -4.51 -36.40 -25.25
CA LEU A 119 -3.55 -37.49 -25.50
C LEU A 119 -3.38 -38.50 -24.35
N GLN A 120 -4.12 -38.38 -23.24
CA GLN A 120 -3.99 -39.31 -22.10
C GLN A 120 -5.05 -40.43 -22.01
N THR A 121 -6.11 -40.42 -22.84
CA THR A 121 -7.22 -41.38 -22.67
C THR A 121 -7.11 -42.67 -23.48
N LYS A 122 -6.16 -42.79 -24.44
CA LYS A 122 -6.07 -43.97 -25.32
C LYS A 122 -5.06 -45.06 -24.93
N SER A 123 -4.27 -44.89 -23.87
CA SER A 123 -3.20 -45.84 -23.50
C SER A 123 -3.60 -46.92 -22.47
N LYS A 124 -4.82 -46.92 -21.91
CA LYS A 124 -5.19 -47.84 -20.81
C LYS A 124 -6.12 -49.02 -21.13
N ASN A 125 -6.58 -49.22 -22.38
CA ASN A 125 -7.55 -50.29 -22.67
C ASN A 125 -7.06 -51.37 -23.68
N SER A 126 -5.82 -51.83 -23.56
CA SER A 126 -5.43 -53.10 -24.20
C SER A 126 -4.39 -53.90 -23.38
N THR A 127 -4.80 -54.42 -22.22
CA THR A 127 -4.17 -55.62 -21.65
C THR A 127 -5.22 -56.41 -20.89
N GLY A 128 -5.73 -57.45 -21.53
CA GLY A 128 -6.67 -58.41 -20.96
C GLY A 128 -6.75 -59.59 -21.92
N LYS A 129 -5.80 -60.51 -21.74
CA LYS A 129 -5.76 -61.81 -22.40
C LYS A 129 -6.40 -62.82 -21.44
#